data_AF-A0A4V6NAZ8-F1
#
_entry.id   AF-A0A4V6NAZ8-F1
#
_cell.length_a   1.000
_cell.length_b   1.000
_cell.length_c   1.000
_cell.angle_alpha   90.00
_cell.angle_beta   90.00
_cell.angle_gamma   90.00
#
_symmetry.space_group_name_H-M   'P 1'
#
loop_
_entity.id
_entity.type
_entity.pdbx_description
1 polymer ?
#
loop_
_entity_poly.entity_id
_entity_poly.type
_entity_poly.pdbx_seq_one_letter_code
_entity_poly.pdbx_strand_id
1 'polypeptide(L)'
;MLFEKEPVAKLYAMEELSGLRWQSKLPWAGTLSLREWLEISGGTRAIASRTNLDEIVAGKTVRERKEIADHVAVLMALGNPHALLESGLLKEVTRGAFDYQNRTFVRLLVRDKLMAQIANDPLSTWALNCFDPTRRTLIDAALDAVPMDSLIKAANRLRDESGDSAQSLAGAEALFIAVGRRIAKQEDIPSTLHSVASQVIRHLDTSDDLMLVKPWTHPMETFDDQLAWLCACWSWSLLPETAVDGVPGWLFPGWVKGATDVPYWLEQLMPDRKAEELSSGLMAYWQVLVEWTKEIDCPGESWPAMMVAPFLVKAMKGGLPAQSTWWRKLIGQNWAEKLLLECCKQIGKDAASHVWPSFVMAEREVAERPNKEEDNEPPLYKFEHSRIRFWLVGHLKPAEVLRGLSQDDLVYLAHRPESLPPEVRADLLLSVKDCLPFMGGRESRSFFERFGFHAASAVEVFLGQETLLGSLAGEYLWRWNPKRALNLLGDKDAVATNVRNALYWGCTPQYFPQALAILANDPEVFDREERQRWVRKYLPNAGLHAVPALGLLMAE
;
A
#
# COMPACT_ATOMS: atom_id res chain seq x y z
N MET A 1 -18.21 19.11 -25.12
CA MET A 1 -18.37 19.90 -26.36
C MET A 1 -17.56 19.26 -27.49
N LEU A 2 -18.02 18.14 -28.07
CA LEU A 2 -17.31 17.46 -29.17
C LEU A 2 -18.13 17.34 -30.48
N PHE A 3 -19.41 17.75 -30.50
CA PHE A 3 -20.29 17.47 -31.64
C PHE A 3 -21.35 18.55 -31.91
N GLU A 4 -20.96 19.81 -32.08
CA GLU A 4 -21.91 20.83 -32.60
C GLU A 4 -22.15 20.73 -34.12
N LYS A 5 -21.58 19.73 -34.83
CA LYS A 5 -21.62 19.67 -36.31
C LYS A 5 -21.77 18.28 -36.94
N GLU A 6 -22.14 17.22 -36.20
CA GLU A 6 -22.52 15.97 -36.88
C GLU A 6 -24.02 15.97 -37.24
N PRO A 7 -24.39 15.62 -38.50
CA PRO A 7 -25.79 15.52 -38.89
C PRO A 7 -26.48 14.45 -38.05
N VAL A 8 -27.64 14.78 -37.46
CA VAL A 8 -28.46 13.86 -36.63
C VAL A 8 -28.65 12.48 -37.29
N ALA A 9 -28.83 12.44 -38.62
CA ALA A 9 -28.93 11.20 -39.39
C ALA A 9 -27.70 10.27 -39.26
N LYS A 10 -26.48 10.82 -39.18
CA LYS A 10 -25.26 9.99 -39.00
C LYS A 10 -25.22 9.34 -37.63
N LEU A 11 -25.69 10.04 -36.60
CA LEU A 11 -25.74 9.53 -35.23
C LEU A 11 -26.73 8.35 -35.12
N TYR A 12 -27.92 8.49 -35.71
CA TYR A 12 -28.89 7.40 -35.82
C TYR A 12 -28.34 6.19 -36.60
N ALA A 13 -27.68 6.43 -37.73
CA ALA A 13 -27.06 5.35 -38.52
C ALA A 13 -25.96 4.61 -37.73
N MET A 14 -25.15 5.35 -36.97
CA MET A 14 -24.13 4.75 -36.12
C MET A 14 -24.76 3.90 -35.00
N GLU A 15 -25.80 4.40 -34.35
CA GLU A 15 -26.53 3.70 -33.30
C GLU A 15 -27.13 2.39 -33.82
N GLU A 16 -27.83 2.43 -34.95
CA GLU A 16 -28.46 1.25 -35.55
C GLU A 16 -27.41 0.21 -35.99
N LEU A 17 -26.37 0.63 -36.71
CA LEU A 17 -25.29 -0.24 -37.15
C LEU A 17 -24.56 -0.89 -35.96
N SER A 18 -24.33 -0.13 -34.89
CA SER A 18 -23.71 -0.62 -33.67
C SER A 18 -24.58 -1.65 -32.95
N GLY A 19 -25.90 -1.40 -32.90
CA GLY A 19 -26.87 -2.31 -32.34
C GLY A 19 -26.96 -3.63 -33.11
N LEU A 20 -26.89 -3.58 -34.45
CA LEU A 20 -26.89 -4.77 -35.30
C LEU A 20 -25.61 -5.59 -35.11
N ARG A 21 -24.44 -4.96 -35.11
CA ARG A 21 -23.17 -5.68 -34.85
C ARG A 21 -23.16 -6.31 -33.46
N TRP A 22 -23.65 -5.59 -32.44
CA TRP A 22 -23.76 -6.10 -31.08
C TRP A 22 -24.54 -7.42 -31.02
N GLN A 23 -25.69 -7.49 -31.69
CA GLN A 23 -26.57 -8.68 -31.72
C GLN A 23 -26.13 -9.76 -32.72
N SER A 24 -25.14 -9.48 -33.56
CA SER A 24 -24.64 -10.43 -34.55
C SER A 24 -23.80 -11.54 -33.90
N LYS A 25 -23.56 -12.65 -34.64
CA LYS A 25 -22.64 -13.73 -34.22
C LYS A 25 -21.16 -13.39 -34.49
N LEU A 26 -20.88 -12.26 -35.14
CA LEU A 26 -19.53 -11.88 -35.53
C LEU A 26 -18.74 -11.30 -34.33
N PRO A 27 -17.40 -11.30 -34.36
CA PRO A 27 -16.59 -10.70 -33.30
C PRO A 27 -16.93 -9.23 -33.07
N TRP A 28 -17.13 -8.85 -31.80
CA TRP A 28 -17.35 -7.47 -31.43
C TRP A 28 -16.07 -6.64 -31.54
N ALA A 29 -14.94 -7.18 -31.07
CA ALA A 29 -13.64 -6.54 -31.27
C ALA A 29 -13.00 -6.93 -32.60
N GLY A 30 -12.17 -6.03 -33.15
CA GLY A 30 -11.43 -6.25 -34.37
C GLY A 30 -12.10 -5.69 -35.62
N THR A 31 -11.46 -5.90 -36.76
CA THR A 31 -11.92 -5.45 -38.07
C THR A 31 -12.78 -6.52 -38.73
N LEU A 32 -13.74 -6.09 -39.54
CA LEU A 32 -14.57 -6.97 -40.37
C LEU A 32 -14.38 -6.61 -41.84
N SER A 33 -14.49 -7.60 -42.72
CA SER A 33 -14.57 -7.38 -44.15
C SER A 33 -15.85 -6.62 -44.52
N LEU A 34 -15.84 -5.98 -45.68
CA LEU A 34 -17.03 -5.28 -46.20
C LEU A 34 -18.24 -6.22 -46.38
N ARG A 35 -17.97 -7.50 -46.66
CA ARG A 35 -18.99 -8.54 -46.77
C ARG A 35 -19.65 -8.85 -45.43
N GLU A 36 -18.86 -8.96 -44.37
CA GLU A 36 -19.40 -9.19 -43.02
C GLU A 36 -20.23 -7.99 -42.54
N TRP A 37 -19.80 -6.75 -42.85
CA TRP A 37 -20.60 -5.55 -42.60
C TRP A 37 -21.92 -5.53 -43.37
N LEU A 38 -21.93 -6.03 -44.61
CA LEU A 38 -23.14 -6.22 -45.40
C LEU A 38 -24.08 -7.25 -44.78
N GLU A 39 -23.54 -8.36 -44.28
CA GLU A 39 -24.32 -9.41 -43.63
C GLU A 39 -24.97 -8.90 -42.34
N ILE A 40 -24.25 -8.08 -41.55
CA ILE A 40 -24.78 -7.42 -40.33
C ILE A 40 -25.94 -6.47 -40.66
N SER A 41 -25.84 -5.74 -41.78
CA SER A 41 -26.83 -4.74 -42.20
C SER A 41 -28.03 -5.32 -42.95
N GLY A 42 -28.15 -6.65 -43.09
CA GLY A 42 -29.30 -7.31 -43.72
C GLY A 42 -29.14 -7.59 -45.22
N GLY A 43 -27.93 -7.49 -45.77
CA GLY A 43 -27.51 -8.12 -47.03
C GLY A 43 -28.17 -7.65 -48.33
N THR A 44 -29.13 -6.72 -48.28
CA THR A 44 -29.82 -6.20 -49.45
C THR A 44 -29.71 -4.68 -49.48
N ARG A 45 -29.40 -4.12 -50.66
CA ARG A 45 -29.55 -2.67 -50.89
C ARG A 45 -30.95 -2.28 -50.42
N ALA A 46 -31.03 -1.57 -49.30
CA ALA A 46 -32.29 -1.10 -48.77
C ALA A 46 -32.87 -0.10 -49.78
N ILE A 47 -33.90 -0.53 -50.52
CA ILE A 47 -34.68 0.31 -51.43
C ILE A 47 -35.83 0.87 -50.59
N ALA A 48 -36.10 2.17 -50.66
CA ALA A 48 -37.26 2.76 -50.00
C ALA A 48 -38.53 2.01 -50.43
N SER A 49 -39.19 1.37 -49.47
CA SER A 49 -40.47 0.71 -49.73
C SER A 49 -41.54 1.77 -50.01
N ARG A 50 -42.61 1.40 -50.72
CA ARG A 50 -43.75 2.31 -50.92
C ARG A 50 -44.38 2.74 -49.59
N THR A 51 -44.39 1.84 -48.62
CA THR A 51 -44.83 2.09 -47.24
C THR A 51 -44.00 3.17 -46.56
N ASN A 52 -42.67 3.17 -46.74
CA ASN A 52 -41.77 4.18 -46.18
C ASN A 52 -42.07 5.58 -46.74
N LEU A 53 -42.40 5.65 -48.04
CA LEU A 53 -42.77 6.92 -48.69
C LEU A 53 -44.15 7.40 -48.22
N ASP A 54 -45.10 6.48 -48.03
CA ASP A 54 -46.44 6.78 -47.53
C ASP A 54 -46.39 7.30 -46.07
N GLU A 55 -45.50 6.78 -45.23
CA GLU A 55 -45.25 7.29 -43.86
C GLU A 55 -44.69 8.72 -43.85
N ILE A 56 -43.74 9.03 -44.75
CA ILE A 56 -43.22 10.41 -44.90
C ILE A 56 -44.35 11.36 -45.31
N VAL A 57 -45.26 10.93 -46.18
CA VAL A 57 -46.39 11.77 -46.63
C VAL A 57 -47.42 11.96 -45.51
N ALA A 58 -47.62 10.95 -44.65
CA ALA A 58 -48.61 10.93 -43.58
C ALA A 58 -48.25 11.79 -42.35
N GLY A 59 -46.99 12.23 -42.19
CA GLY A 59 -46.60 13.12 -41.09
C GLY A 59 -47.38 14.44 -41.10
N LYS A 60 -47.91 14.85 -39.94
CA LYS A 60 -48.85 15.98 -39.81
C LYS A 60 -48.15 17.33 -39.89
N THR A 61 -46.85 17.37 -39.58
CA THR A 61 -46.04 18.59 -39.62
C THR A 61 -44.81 18.43 -40.51
N VAL A 62 -44.27 19.55 -41.02
CA VAL A 62 -43.01 19.54 -41.81
C VAL A 62 -41.85 18.93 -41.00
N ARG A 63 -41.85 19.13 -39.68
CA ARG A 63 -40.85 18.57 -38.77
C ARG A 63 -40.97 17.05 -38.68
N GLU A 64 -42.17 16.51 -38.45
CA GLU A 64 -42.40 15.05 -38.40
C GLU A 64 -42.05 14.39 -39.73
N ARG A 65 -42.45 14.98 -40.86
CA ARG A 65 -42.11 14.43 -42.19
C ARG A 65 -40.61 14.41 -42.45
N LYS A 66 -39.89 15.41 -41.96
CA LYS A 66 -38.43 15.46 -42.03
C LYS A 66 -37.79 14.39 -41.13
N GLU A 67 -38.26 14.23 -39.90
CA GLU A 67 -37.77 13.19 -38.98
C GLU A 67 -37.98 11.78 -39.56
N ILE A 68 -39.14 11.50 -40.17
CA ILE A 68 -39.43 10.22 -40.84
C ILE A 68 -38.56 10.07 -42.11
N ALA A 69 -38.39 11.11 -42.92
CA ALA A 69 -37.55 11.06 -44.11
C ALA A 69 -36.07 10.82 -43.78
N ASP A 70 -35.58 11.47 -42.72
CA ASP A 70 -34.22 11.26 -42.19
C ASP A 70 -34.06 9.81 -41.71
N HIS A 71 -35.05 9.24 -41.04
CA HIS A 71 -35.05 7.84 -40.62
C HIS A 71 -35.02 6.85 -41.81
N VAL A 72 -35.82 7.10 -42.85
CA VAL A 72 -35.82 6.27 -44.08
C VAL A 72 -34.48 6.36 -44.81
N ALA A 73 -33.88 7.55 -44.89
CA ALA A 73 -32.56 7.73 -45.49
C ALA A 73 -31.46 6.97 -44.75
N VAL A 74 -31.55 6.90 -43.41
CA VAL A 74 -30.65 6.09 -42.56
C VAL A 74 -30.76 4.60 -42.90
N LEU A 75 -31.98 4.05 -42.95
CA LEU A 75 -32.23 2.64 -43.29
C LEU A 75 -31.66 2.29 -44.67
N MET A 76 -31.78 3.20 -45.64
CA MET A 76 -31.22 3.02 -46.98
C MET A 76 -29.68 3.03 -47.01
N ALA A 77 -29.06 3.86 -46.17
CA ALA A 77 -27.61 3.96 -46.08
C ALA A 77 -26.98 2.72 -45.43
N LEU A 78 -27.67 2.09 -44.48
CA LEU A 78 -27.17 0.91 -43.76
C LEU A 78 -26.98 -0.31 -44.66
N GLY A 79 -27.87 -0.53 -45.64
CA GLY A 79 -27.77 -1.64 -46.61
C GLY A 79 -26.80 -1.39 -47.78
N ASN A 80 -26.02 -0.29 -47.78
CA ASN A 80 -25.07 0.04 -48.84
C ASN A 80 -23.64 0.21 -48.28
N PRO A 81 -22.71 -0.69 -48.59
CA PRO A 81 -21.35 -0.65 -48.04
C PRO A 81 -20.56 0.59 -48.48
N HIS A 82 -20.85 1.13 -49.66
CA HIS A 82 -20.21 2.38 -50.11
C HIS A 82 -20.75 3.57 -49.31
N ALA A 83 -22.03 3.56 -48.95
CA ALA A 83 -22.62 4.60 -48.11
C ALA A 83 -22.07 4.57 -46.67
N LEU A 84 -21.77 3.39 -46.12
CA LEU A 84 -21.12 3.25 -44.80
C LEU A 84 -19.69 3.81 -44.77
N LEU A 85 -18.97 3.72 -45.90
CA LEU A 85 -17.63 4.31 -46.05
C LEU A 85 -17.68 5.81 -46.33
N GLU A 86 -18.52 6.23 -47.28
CA GLU A 86 -18.70 7.65 -47.67
C GLU A 86 -19.28 8.49 -46.53
N SER A 87 -20.11 7.89 -45.67
CA SER A 87 -20.65 8.57 -44.48
C SER A 87 -19.60 8.82 -43.39
N GLY A 88 -18.43 8.17 -43.44
CA GLY A 88 -17.43 8.22 -42.38
C GLY A 88 -17.83 7.42 -41.14
N LEU A 89 -18.77 6.47 -41.26
CA LEU A 89 -19.12 5.59 -40.15
C LEU A 89 -18.07 4.48 -39.98
N LEU A 90 -17.58 3.95 -41.12
CA LEU A 90 -16.52 2.95 -41.18
C LEU A 90 -15.25 3.51 -41.79
N LYS A 91 -14.09 2.99 -41.36
CA LYS A 91 -12.77 3.30 -41.89
C LYS A 91 -12.02 2.00 -42.17
N GLU A 92 -11.31 1.95 -43.29
CA GLU A 92 -10.36 0.87 -43.58
C GLU A 92 -9.16 0.98 -42.63
N VAL A 93 -8.90 -0.07 -41.85
CA VAL A 93 -7.81 -0.13 -40.87
C VAL A 93 -6.60 -0.83 -41.51
N THR A 94 -6.86 -1.93 -42.20
CA THR A 94 -5.89 -2.69 -43.00
C THR A 94 -6.57 -3.11 -44.30
N ARG A 95 -5.81 -3.42 -45.34
CA ARG A 95 -6.34 -3.74 -46.67
C ARG A 95 -7.48 -4.76 -46.60
N GLY A 96 -8.69 -4.35 -47.00
CA GLY A 96 -9.89 -5.17 -47.02
C GLY A 96 -10.59 -5.38 -45.67
N ALA A 97 -10.12 -4.73 -44.60
CA ALA A 97 -10.65 -4.86 -43.24
C ALA A 97 -11.03 -3.50 -42.66
N PHE A 98 -12.29 -3.39 -42.25
CA PHE A 98 -12.95 -2.15 -41.89
C PHE A 98 -13.44 -2.21 -40.44
N ASP A 99 -13.40 -1.07 -39.77
CA ASP A 99 -13.99 -0.92 -38.44
C ASP A 99 -14.57 0.48 -38.28
N TYR A 100 -15.28 0.71 -37.18
CA TYR A 100 -15.84 2.03 -36.88
C TYR A 100 -14.76 3.11 -36.84
N GLN A 101 -15.03 4.25 -37.48
CA GLN A 101 -14.13 5.40 -37.43
C GLN A 101 -13.96 5.90 -35.98
N ASN A 102 -15.04 5.89 -35.19
CA ASN A 102 -15.07 6.35 -33.80
C ASN A 102 -15.46 5.22 -32.83
N ARG A 103 -14.54 4.27 -32.60
CA ARG A 103 -14.77 3.09 -31.74
C ARG A 103 -15.28 3.43 -30.33
N THR A 104 -14.72 4.46 -29.70
CA THR A 104 -15.11 4.87 -28.34
C THR A 104 -16.56 5.34 -28.29
N PHE A 105 -17.00 6.10 -29.29
CA PHE A 105 -18.37 6.58 -29.38
C PHE A 105 -19.36 5.42 -29.57
N VAL A 106 -19.01 4.47 -30.44
CA VAL A 106 -19.80 3.26 -30.67
C VAL A 106 -19.94 2.42 -29.39
N ARG A 107 -18.86 2.28 -28.62
CA ARG A 107 -18.90 1.59 -27.32
C ARG A 107 -19.84 2.28 -26.33
N LEU A 108 -19.91 3.61 -26.33
CA LEU A 108 -20.86 4.36 -25.49
C LEU A 108 -22.31 4.13 -25.93
N LEU A 109 -22.60 4.17 -27.24
CA LEU A 109 -23.93 3.88 -27.77
C LEU A 109 -24.40 2.47 -27.39
N VAL A 110 -23.53 1.47 -27.56
CA VAL A 110 -23.86 0.09 -27.18
C VAL A 110 -23.99 -0.07 -25.67
N ARG A 111 -23.15 0.61 -24.87
CA ARG A 111 -23.30 0.62 -23.40
C ARG A 111 -24.66 1.18 -22.99
N ASP A 112 -25.08 2.30 -23.56
CA ASP A 112 -26.36 2.94 -23.20
C ASP A 112 -27.56 2.06 -23.62
N LYS A 113 -27.47 1.42 -24.80
CA LYS A 113 -28.43 0.37 -25.20
C LYS A 113 -28.43 -0.79 -24.21
N LEU A 114 -27.26 -1.30 -23.82
CA LEU A 114 -27.11 -2.38 -22.84
C LEU A 114 -27.68 -2.01 -21.48
N MET A 115 -27.51 -0.77 -21.02
CA MET A 115 -28.11 -0.29 -19.78
C MET A 115 -29.64 -0.38 -19.83
N ALA A 116 -30.25 -0.05 -20.97
CA ALA A 116 -31.70 -0.21 -21.18
C ALA A 116 -32.12 -1.68 -21.21
N GLN A 117 -31.34 -2.55 -21.88
CA GLN A 117 -31.59 -4.00 -21.93
C GLN A 117 -31.47 -4.63 -20.54
N ILE A 118 -30.41 -4.31 -19.80
CA ILE A 118 -30.21 -4.75 -18.41
C ILE A 118 -31.37 -4.29 -17.55
N ALA A 119 -31.94 -3.10 -17.76
CA ALA A 119 -33.05 -2.61 -16.95
C ALA A 119 -34.40 -3.26 -17.27
N ASN A 120 -34.68 -3.61 -18.53
CA ASN A 120 -36.03 -3.90 -19.00
C ASN A 120 -36.21 -5.24 -19.72
N ASP A 121 -35.16 -5.81 -20.33
CA ASP A 121 -35.28 -6.96 -21.24
C ASP A 121 -34.97 -8.29 -20.54
N PRO A 122 -35.38 -9.46 -21.07
CA PRO A 122 -34.99 -10.76 -20.51
C PRO A 122 -33.47 -10.99 -20.46
N LEU A 123 -32.99 -11.88 -19.58
CA LEU A 123 -31.55 -12.18 -19.47
C LEU A 123 -30.99 -12.73 -20.79
N SER A 124 -31.78 -13.51 -21.52
CA SER A 124 -31.41 -14.08 -22.82
C SER A 124 -30.97 -13.04 -23.87
N THR A 125 -31.37 -11.78 -23.73
CA THR A 125 -31.01 -10.70 -24.65
C THR A 125 -29.55 -10.24 -24.50
N TRP A 126 -28.95 -10.40 -23.31
CA TRP A 126 -27.62 -9.85 -23.03
C TRP A 126 -26.68 -10.81 -22.31
N ALA A 127 -27.17 -11.69 -21.42
CA ALA A 127 -26.33 -12.49 -20.53
C ALA A 127 -25.42 -13.50 -21.26
N LEU A 128 -25.87 -14.09 -22.38
CA LEU A 128 -25.02 -15.00 -23.16
C LEU A 128 -23.77 -14.33 -23.73
N ASN A 129 -23.82 -13.01 -23.91
CA ASN A 129 -22.67 -12.26 -24.40
C ASN A 129 -21.55 -12.16 -23.35
N CYS A 130 -21.79 -12.55 -22.08
CA CYS A 130 -20.74 -12.64 -21.06
C CYS A 130 -19.72 -13.75 -21.38
N PHE A 131 -20.08 -14.78 -22.16
CA PHE A 131 -19.13 -15.82 -22.60
C PHE A 131 -18.18 -15.35 -23.71
N ASP A 132 -18.41 -14.18 -24.30
CA ASP A 132 -17.50 -13.57 -25.27
C ASP A 132 -16.64 -12.51 -24.57
N PRO A 133 -15.31 -12.73 -24.43
CA PRO A 133 -14.42 -11.79 -23.75
C PRO A 133 -14.49 -10.36 -24.29
N THR A 134 -14.73 -10.21 -25.60
CA THR A 134 -14.77 -8.91 -26.26
C THR A 134 -16.06 -8.14 -25.95
N ARG A 135 -17.17 -8.85 -25.79
CA ARG A 135 -18.48 -8.30 -25.44
C ARG A 135 -18.62 -8.08 -23.94
N ARG A 136 -18.12 -9.01 -23.11
CA ARG A 136 -18.19 -8.97 -21.65
C ARG A 136 -17.70 -7.64 -21.07
N THR A 137 -16.59 -7.10 -21.57
CA THR A 137 -16.06 -5.80 -21.09
C THR A 137 -17.06 -4.64 -21.23
N LEU A 138 -17.94 -4.66 -22.24
CA LEU A 138 -19.01 -3.67 -22.39
C LEU A 138 -20.20 -3.94 -21.47
N ILE A 139 -20.49 -5.22 -21.22
CA ILE A 139 -21.53 -5.62 -20.27
C ILE A 139 -21.12 -5.19 -18.86
N ASP A 140 -19.88 -5.46 -18.46
CA ASP A 140 -19.32 -5.04 -17.17
C ASP A 140 -19.38 -3.53 -17.00
N ALA A 141 -19.00 -2.78 -18.05
CA ALA A 141 -19.09 -1.33 -18.06
C ALA A 141 -20.54 -0.81 -18.00
N ALA A 142 -21.49 -1.52 -18.62
CA ALA A 142 -22.91 -1.18 -18.54
C ALA A 142 -23.49 -1.48 -17.15
N LEU A 143 -23.15 -2.63 -16.56
CA LEU A 143 -23.56 -3.04 -15.21
C LEU A 143 -23.00 -2.10 -14.12
N ASP A 144 -21.78 -1.60 -14.30
CA ASP A 144 -21.21 -0.58 -13.43
C ASP A 144 -21.95 0.77 -13.55
N ALA A 145 -22.50 1.07 -14.72
CA ALA A 145 -23.13 2.36 -15.02
C ALA A 145 -24.64 2.41 -14.75
N VAL A 146 -25.36 1.27 -14.74
CA VAL A 146 -26.80 1.26 -14.49
C VAL A 146 -27.15 1.75 -13.07
N PRO A 147 -28.34 2.32 -12.84
CA PRO A 147 -28.82 2.60 -11.49
C PRO A 147 -29.04 1.32 -10.66
N MET A 148 -29.00 1.44 -9.32
CA MET A 148 -29.24 0.31 -8.41
C MET A 148 -30.59 -0.37 -8.67
N ASP A 149 -31.66 0.40 -8.92
CA ASP A 149 -32.99 -0.14 -9.26
C ASP A 149 -32.98 -1.07 -10.47
N SER A 150 -32.13 -0.79 -11.47
CA SER A 150 -31.98 -1.63 -12.65
C SER A 150 -31.29 -2.96 -12.32
N LEU A 151 -30.31 -2.95 -11.41
CA LEU A 151 -29.70 -4.18 -10.90
C LEU A 151 -30.70 -5.02 -10.11
N ILE A 152 -31.54 -4.39 -9.28
CA ILE A 152 -32.61 -5.09 -8.55
C ILE A 152 -33.58 -5.76 -9.53
N LYS A 153 -34.01 -5.05 -10.58
CA LYS A 153 -34.86 -5.62 -11.62
C LYS A 153 -34.19 -6.79 -12.34
N ALA A 154 -32.88 -6.72 -12.58
CA ALA A 154 -32.12 -7.79 -13.24
C ALA A 154 -32.00 -9.03 -12.34
N ALA A 155 -31.72 -8.82 -11.04
CA ALA A 155 -31.69 -9.89 -10.05
C ALA A 155 -33.05 -10.55 -9.81
N ASN A 156 -34.15 -9.80 -9.88
CA ASN A 156 -35.50 -10.37 -9.80
C ASN A 156 -35.80 -11.27 -11.01
N ARG A 157 -35.48 -10.83 -12.24
CA ARG A 157 -35.61 -11.66 -13.45
C ARG A 157 -34.76 -12.93 -13.35
N LEU A 158 -33.55 -12.82 -12.81
CA LEU A 158 -32.66 -13.96 -12.57
C LEU A 158 -33.25 -14.98 -11.59
N ARG A 159 -34.01 -14.53 -10.59
CA ARG A 159 -34.72 -15.41 -9.65
C ARG A 159 -35.87 -16.17 -10.33
N ASP A 160 -36.50 -15.56 -11.33
CA ASP A 160 -37.65 -16.11 -12.04
C ASP A 160 -37.23 -17.10 -13.15
N GLU A 161 -35.98 -17.09 -13.60
CA GLU A 161 -35.43 -18.08 -14.54
C GLU A 161 -35.01 -19.39 -13.83
N SER A 162 -35.10 -20.52 -14.54
CA SER A 162 -34.58 -21.80 -14.05
C SER A 162 -33.06 -21.69 -13.86
N GLY A 163 -32.58 -21.93 -12.63
CA GLY A 163 -31.18 -21.71 -12.23
C GLY A 163 -30.11 -22.40 -13.09
N ASP A 164 -30.47 -23.47 -13.82
CA ASP A 164 -29.54 -24.29 -14.61
C ASP A 164 -29.35 -23.83 -16.07
N SER A 165 -29.88 -22.67 -16.48
CA SER A 165 -29.66 -22.16 -17.83
C SER A 165 -28.30 -21.45 -17.96
N ALA A 166 -27.67 -21.53 -19.14
CA ALA A 166 -26.42 -20.81 -19.41
C ALA A 166 -26.59 -19.28 -19.28
N GLN A 167 -27.79 -18.77 -19.58
CA GLN A 167 -28.19 -17.38 -19.41
C GLN A 167 -28.23 -16.97 -17.93
N SER A 168 -28.85 -17.81 -17.10
CA SER A 168 -28.96 -17.60 -15.65
C SER A 168 -27.57 -17.58 -15.03
N LEU A 169 -26.74 -18.59 -15.32
CA LEU A 169 -25.37 -18.67 -14.82
C LEU A 169 -24.54 -17.44 -15.22
N ALA A 170 -24.60 -17.04 -16.50
CA ALA A 170 -23.86 -15.88 -16.99
C ALA A 170 -24.35 -14.54 -16.42
N GLY A 171 -25.67 -14.39 -16.27
CA GLY A 171 -26.29 -13.22 -15.67
C GLY A 171 -25.96 -13.11 -14.18
N ALA A 172 -25.97 -14.25 -13.47
CA ALA A 172 -25.63 -14.32 -12.05
C ALA A 172 -24.18 -13.90 -11.79
N GLU A 173 -23.21 -14.44 -12.51
CA GLU A 173 -21.80 -14.06 -12.34
C GLU A 173 -21.52 -12.59 -12.68
N ALA A 174 -22.10 -12.10 -13.78
CA ALA A 174 -21.94 -10.69 -14.18
C ALA A 174 -22.55 -9.74 -13.14
N LEU A 175 -23.75 -10.04 -12.63
CA LEU A 175 -24.36 -9.28 -11.54
C LEU A 175 -23.55 -9.39 -10.24
N PHE A 176 -23.03 -10.58 -9.92
CA PHE A 176 -22.22 -10.81 -8.73
C PHE A 176 -20.96 -9.93 -8.72
N ILE A 177 -20.23 -9.84 -9.84
CA ILE A 177 -19.04 -9.00 -9.94
C ILE A 177 -19.41 -7.51 -9.95
N ALA A 178 -20.47 -7.11 -10.65
CA ALA A 178 -20.92 -5.71 -10.66
C ALA A 178 -21.36 -5.23 -9.27
N VAL A 179 -22.15 -6.03 -8.56
CA VAL A 179 -22.57 -5.73 -7.17
C VAL A 179 -21.37 -5.80 -6.24
N GLY A 180 -20.47 -6.78 -6.38
CA GLY A 180 -19.22 -6.85 -5.63
C GLY A 180 -18.39 -5.56 -5.74
N ARG A 181 -18.24 -5.01 -6.95
CA ARG A 181 -17.56 -3.73 -7.17
C ARG A 181 -18.27 -2.54 -6.53
N ARG A 182 -19.59 -2.57 -6.35
CA ARG A 182 -20.35 -1.54 -5.60
C ARG A 182 -20.16 -1.68 -4.11
N ILE A 183 -20.14 -2.92 -3.59
CA ILE A 183 -19.82 -3.18 -2.18
C ILE A 183 -18.41 -2.68 -1.85
N ALA A 184 -17.42 -2.95 -2.71
CA ALA A 184 -16.06 -2.44 -2.55
C ALA A 184 -15.98 -0.90 -2.47
N LYS A 185 -16.89 -0.21 -3.18
CA LYS A 185 -17.06 1.25 -3.14
C LYS A 185 -17.92 1.74 -1.97
N GLN A 186 -18.34 0.85 -1.08
CA GLN A 186 -19.18 1.14 0.08
C GLN A 186 -20.55 1.73 -0.30
N GLU A 187 -21.12 1.32 -1.43
CA GLU A 187 -22.51 1.62 -1.77
C GLU A 187 -23.47 0.78 -0.91
N ASP A 188 -24.62 1.36 -0.54
CA ASP A 188 -25.68 0.64 0.16
C ASP A 188 -26.31 -0.41 -0.77
N ILE A 189 -26.16 -1.70 -0.42
CA ILE A 189 -26.67 -2.81 -1.22
C ILE A 189 -28.00 -3.32 -0.64
N PRO A 190 -29.10 -3.28 -1.41
CA PRO A 190 -30.38 -3.85 -0.99
C PRO A 190 -30.33 -5.36 -0.80
N SER A 191 -30.98 -5.86 0.26
CA SER A 191 -31.04 -7.30 0.60
C SER A 191 -31.61 -8.18 -0.52
N THR A 192 -32.42 -7.62 -1.42
CA THR A 192 -32.92 -8.31 -2.61
C THR A 192 -31.81 -8.82 -3.53
N LEU A 193 -30.65 -8.16 -3.56
CA LEU A 193 -29.51 -8.54 -4.38
C LEU A 193 -28.69 -9.69 -3.74
N HIS A 194 -28.87 -9.99 -2.46
CA HIS A 194 -28.10 -11.03 -1.77
C HIS A 194 -28.34 -12.42 -2.38
N SER A 195 -29.51 -12.66 -2.99
CA SER A 195 -29.79 -13.94 -3.67
C SER A 195 -28.85 -14.21 -4.85
N VAL A 196 -28.24 -13.17 -5.44
CA VAL A 196 -27.27 -13.32 -6.55
C VAL A 196 -26.04 -14.08 -6.08
N ALA A 197 -25.51 -13.75 -4.89
CA ALA A 197 -24.37 -14.47 -4.33
C ALA A 197 -24.68 -15.95 -4.14
N SER A 198 -25.84 -16.28 -3.56
CA SER A 198 -26.23 -17.68 -3.35
C SER A 198 -26.32 -18.50 -4.63
N GLN A 199 -26.72 -17.89 -5.76
CA GLN A 199 -26.77 -18.59 -7.03
C GLN A 199 -25.38 -18.85 -7.60
N VAL A 200 -24.50 -17.84 -7.61
CA VAL A 200 -23.12 -18.01 -8.11
C VAL A 200 -22.38 -19.08 -7.32
N ILE A 201 -22.45 -18.99 -5.99
CA ILE A 201 -21.73 -19.91 -5.10
C ILE A 201 -22.13 -21.37 -5.32
N ARG A 202 -23.41 -21.67 -5.59
CA ARG A 202 -23.88 -23.04 -5.85
C ARG A 202 -23.26 -23.69 -7.08
N HIS A 203 -22.75 -22.89 -8.02
CA HIS A 203 -22.14 -23.37 -9.25
C HIS A 203 -20.60 -23.31 -9.23
N LEU A 204 -20.01 -22.85 -8.13
CA LEU A 204 -18.56 -22.83 -7.95
C LEU A 204 -18.06 -24.23 -7.65
N ASP A 205 -17.03 -24.66 -8.37
CA ASP A 205 -16.31 -25.90 -8.06
C ASP A 205 -15.27 -25.62 -6.96
N THR A 206 -15.65 -25.94 -5.72
CA THR A 206 -14.80 -25.79 -4.52
C THR A 206 -14.11 -27.08 -4.12
N SER A 207 -14.01 -28.07 -5.02
CA SER A 207 -13.42 -29.37 -4.71
C SER A 207 -11.89 -29.37 -4.63
N ASP A 208 -11.24 -28.36 -5.21
CA ASP A 208 -9.78 -28.20 -5.23
C ASP A 208 -9.35 -26.93 -4.47
N ASP A 209 -8.72 -27.12 -3.30
CA ASP A 209 -8.19 -26.03 -2.48
C ASP A 209 -6.81 -25.51 -2.96
N LEU A 210 -6.19 -26.18 -3.95
CA LEU A 210 -4.85 -25.84 -4.43
C LEU A 210 -4.83 -24.65 -5.40
N MET A 211 -5.98 -24.22 -5.91
CA MET A 211 -6.10 -23.16 -6.90
C MET A 211 -7.28 -22.24 -6.61
N LEU A 212 -7.24 -21.02 -7.15
CA LEU A 212 -8.39 -20.11 -7.10
C LEU A 212 -9.58 -20.71 -7.88
N VAL A 213 -10.70 -20.87 -7.18
CA VAL A 213 -11.99 -21.26 -7.74
C VAL A 213 -12.34 -20.33 -8.91
N LYS A 214 -12.64 -20.91 -10.08
CA LYS A 214 -12.78 -20.17 -11.33
C LYS A 214 -14.25 -19.86 -11.64
N PRO A 215 -14.59 -18.62 -12.03
CA PRO A 215 -15.87 -18.31 -12.62
C PRO A 215 -16.00 -18.92 -14.02
N TRP A 216 -17.22 -19.13 -14.48
CA TRP A 216 -17.54 -19.67 -15.81
C TRP A 216 -17.42 -18.63 -16.92
N THR A 217 -17.79 -17.38 -16.64
CA THR A 217 -17.88 -16.33 -17.68
C THR A 217 -16.75 -15.32 -17.62
N HIS A 218 -15.91 -15.30 -16.59
CA HIS A 218 -14.83 -14.32 -16.43
C HIS A 218 -13.45 -14.93 -16.71
N PRO A 219 -12.50 -14.16 -17.26
CA PRO A 219 -11.19 -14.69 -17.59
C PRO A 219 -10.41 -14.89 -16.28
N MET A 220 -9.44 -15.80 -16.28
CA MET A 220 -8.52 -16.01 -15.15
C MET A 220 -7.06 -16.04 -15.64
N GLU A 221 -6.81 -15.44 -16.81
CA GLU A 221 -5.54 -15.53 -17.54
C GLU A 221 -4.48 -14.60 -16.96
N THR A 222 -4.87 -13.41 -16.49
CA THR A 222 -3.94 -12.42 -15.92
C THR A 222 -4.09 -12.30 -14.41
N PHE A 223 -3.06 -11.76 -13.74
CA PHE A 223 -3.10 -11.47 -12.31
C PHE A 223 -4.24 -10.50 -11.94
N ASP A 224 -4.48 -9.48 -12.76
CA ASP A 224 -5.56 -8.52 -12.53
C ASP A 224 -6.93 -9.17 -12.67
N ASP A 225 -7.11 -10.14 -13.57
CA ASP A 225 -8.36 -10.88 -13.69
C ASP A 225 -8.64 -11.72 -12.43
N GLN A 226 -7.62 -12.43 -11.95
CA GLN A 226 -7.71 -13.24 -10.73
C GLN A 226 -8.00 -12.37 -9.49
N LEU A 227 -7.35 -11.20 -9.40
CA LEU A 227 -7.61 -10.22 -8.34
C LEU A 227 -9.00 -9.61 -8.44
N ALA A 228 -9.51 -9.32 -9.63
CA ALA A 228 -10.86 -8.79 -9.80
C ALA A 228 -11.93 -9.78 -9.31
N TRP A 229 -11.75 -11.08 -9.63
CA TRP A 229 -12.62 -12.14 -9.13
C TRP A 229 -12.53 -12.27 -7.60
N LEU A 230 -11.32 -12.38 -7.05
CA LEU A 230 -11.11 -12.49 -5.61
C LEU A 230 -11.68 -11.27 -4.87
N CYS A 231 -11.46 -10.07 -5.41
CA CYS A 231 -12.00 -8.83 -4.88
C CYS A 231 -13.53 -8.84 -4.83
N ALA A 232 -14.21 -9.35 -5.86
CA ALA A 232 -15.66 -9.51 -5.83
C ALA A 232 -16.11 -10.44 -4.69
N CYS A 233 -15.52 -11.64 -4.57
CA CYS A 233 -15.84 -12.59 -3.49
C CYS A 233 -15.62 -12.00 -2.09
N TRP A 234 -14.50 -11.32 -1.88
CA TRP A 234 -14.18 -10.68 -0.60
C TRP A 234 -15.06 -9.47 -0.31
N SER A 235 -15.50 -8.74 -1.34
CA SER A 235 -16.44 -7.64 -1.17
C SER A 235 -17.78 -8.15 -0.65
N TRP A 236 -18.28 -9.27 -1.19
CA TRP A 236 -19.49 -9.92 -0.67
C TRP A 236 -19.39 -10.33 0.81
N SER A 237 -18.17 -10.55 1.30
CA SER A 237 -17.93 -10.84 2.71
C SER A 237 -18.11 -9.65 3.65
N LEU A 238 -18.22 -8.42 3.11
CA LEU A 238 -18.55 -7.23 3.90
C LEU A 238 -20.06 -7.14 4.22
N LEU A 239 -20.87 -8.00 3.61
CA LEU A 239 -22.30 -8.12 3.87
C LEU A 239 -22.61 -9.35 4.73
N PRO A 240 -23.77 -9.38 5.42
CA PRO A 240 -24.20 -10.55 6.18
C PRO A 240 -24.18 -11.83 5.34
N GLU A 241 -23.80 -12.94 5.99
CA GLU A 241 -23.69 -14.26 5.36
C GLU A 241 -24.95 -14.62 4.58
N THR A 242 -24.76 -15.00 3.32
CA THR A 242 -25.81 -15.65 2.54
C THR A 242 -25.77 -17.14 2.83
N ALA A 243 -26.84 -17.70 3.39
CA ALA A 243 -26.90 -19.10 3.82
C ALA A 243 -26.61 -20.09 2.67
N VAL A 244 -25.34 -20.45 2.50
CA VAL A 244 -24.87 -21.43 1.52
C VAL A 244 -23.82 -22.31 2.18
N ASP A 245 -24.14 -23.60 2.31
CA ASP A 245 -23.24 -24.58 2.93
C ASP A 245 -22.07 -24.94 1.99
N GLY A 246 -20.91 -25.26 2.58
CA GLY A 246 -19.78 -25.87 1.87
C GLY A 246 -18.81 -24.90 1.20
N VAL A 247 -18.94 -23.60 1.44
CA VAL A 247 -18.05 -22.59 0.85
C VAL A 247 -16.74 -22.47 1.64
N PRO A 248 -15.57 -22.48 0.97
CA PRO A 248 -14.31 -22.27 1.65
C PRO A 248 -14.26 -20.90 2.34
N GLY A 249 -13.96 -20.89 3.63
CA GLY A 249 -13.93 -19.66 4.43
C GLY A 249 -12.94 -18.62 3.91
N TRP A 250 -11.83 -19.03 3.30
CA TRP A 250 -10.85 -18.10 2.74
C TRP A 250 -11.37 -17.31 1.54
N LEU A 251 -12.36 -17.84 0.82
CA LEU A 251 -12.95 -17.19 -0.36
C LEU A 251 -13.99 -16.14 0.07
N PHE A 252 -14.66 -16.37 1.20
CA PHE A 252 -15.63 -15.45 1.80
C PHE A 252 -15.35 -15.21 3.30
N PRO A 253 -14.24 -14.53 3.64
CA PRO A 253 -13.69 -14.59 4.99
C PRO A 253 -14.50 -13.83 6.06
N GLY A 254 -15.47 -13.01 5.67
CA GLY A 254 -16.41 -12.33 6.58
C GLY A 254 -17.63 -13.17 6.95
N TRP A 255 -17.82 -14.34 6.34
CA TRP A 255 -18.92 -15.27 6.68
C TRP A 255 -18.48 -16.36 7.66
N VAL A 256 -17.18 -16.44 7.95
CA VAL A 256 -16.62 -17.38 8.93
C VAL A 256 -16.30 -16.66 10.23
N LYS A 257 -16.48 -17.34 11.36
CA LYS A 257 -16.10 -16.82 12.67
C LYS A 257 -14.58 -16.88 12.84
N GLY A 258 -13.91 -15.72 12.76
CA GLY A 258 -12.49 -15.58 13.05
C GLY A 258 -11.58 -15.60 11.81
N ALA A 259 -10.28 -15.50 12.03
CA ALA A 259 -9.28 -15.55 10.96
C ALA A 259 -9.22 -16.94 10.34
N THR A 260 -9.47 -17.04 9.03
CA THR A 260 -9.35 -18.31 8.28
C THR A 260 -7.92 -18.47 7.77
N ASP A 261 -7.44 -19.71 7.70
CA ASP A 261 -6.21 -20.02 6.99
C ASP A 261 -6.36 -19.68 5.50
N VAL A 262 -5.36 -19.00 4.95
CA VAL A 262 -5.36 -18.61 3.54
C VAL A 262 -4.54 -19.59 2.70
N PRO A 263 -4.98 -19.92 1.48
CA PRO A 263 -4.23 -20.79 0.60
C PRO A 263 -2.84 -20.23 0.27
N TYR A 264 -1.84 -21.10 0.19
CA TYR A 264 -0.46 -20.69 -0.10
C TYR A 264 -0.32 -19.99 -1.47
N TRP A 265 -1.15 -20.37 -2.45
CA TRP A 265 -1.10 -19.78 -3.78
C TRP A 265 -1.50 -18.30 -3.78
N LEU A 266 -2.16 -17.80 -2.73
CA LEU A 266 -2.50 -16.38 -2.60
C LEU A 266 -1.23 -15.50 -2.56
N GLU A 267 -0.10 -16.04 -2.09
CA GLU A 267 1.20 -15.35 -2.17
C GLU A 267 1.63 -15.07 -3.63
N GLN A 268 1.16 -15.86 -4.59
CA GLN A 268 1.47 -15.69 -6.01
C GLN A 268 0.73 -14.49 -6.63
N LEU A 269 -0.34 -14.00 -5.98
CA LEU A 269 -1.06 -12.79 -6.39
C LEU A 269 -0.43 -11.52 -5.81
N MET A 270 0.68 -11.62 -5.07
CA MET A 270 1.35 -10.48 -4.49
C MET A 270 2.18 -9.73 -5.54
N PRO A 271 2.29 -8.39 -5.43
CA PRO A 271 3.14 -7.63 -6.34
C PRO A 271 4.61 -8.06 -6.20
N ASP A 272 5.37 -7.90 -7.28
CA ASP A 272 6.83 -8.00 -7.20
C ASP A 272 7.36 -7.03 -6.13
N ARG A 273 8.32 -7.47 -5.32
CA ARG A 273 8.93 -6.68 -4.25
C ARG A 273 9.46 -5.32 -4.74
N LYS A 274 9.92 -5.24 -5.99
CA LYS A 274 10.47 -4.03 -6.61
C LYS A 274 9.40 -3.14 -7.25
N ALA A 275 8.16 -3.60 -7.38
CA ALA A 275 7.09 -2.81 -7.97
C ALA A 275 6.90 -1.50 -7.19
N GLU A 276 6.86 -0.37 -7.89
CA GLU A 276 6.61 0.94 -7.29
C GLU A 276 5.13 1.38 -7.40
N GLU A 277 4.40 0.80 -8.35
CA GLU A 277 3.00 1.11 -8.62
C GLU A 277 2.18 -0.17 -8.56
N LEU A 278 1.02 -0.07 -7.90
CA LEU A 278 0.06 -1.15 -7.79
C LEU A 278 -0.94 -1.02 -8.94
N SER A 279 -1.34 -2.15 -9.52
CA SER A 279 -2.39 -2.16 -10.52
C SER A 279 -3.72 -1.68 -9.94
N SER A 280 -4.61 -1.22 -10.81
CA SER A 280 -5.96 -0.79 -10.39
C SER A 280 -6.74 -1.91 -9.69
N GLY A 281 -6.59 -3.17 -10.14
CA GLY A 281 -7.21 -4.34 -9.53
C GLY A 281 -6.69 -4.59 -8.11
N LEU A 282 -5.37 -4.47 -7.90
CA LEU A 282 -4.76 -4.67 -6.59
C LEU A 282 -5.09 -3.53 -5.61
N MET A 283 -5.23 -2.29 -6.10
CA MET A 283 -5.73 -1.18 -5.30
C MET A 283 -7.20 -1.34 -4.90
N ALA A 284 -8.05 -1.88 -5.78
CA ALA A 284 -9.43 -2.21 -5.43
C ALA A 284 -9.48 -3.32 -4.36
N TYR A 285 -8.67 -4.37 -4.53
CA TYR A 285 -8.55 -5.44 -3.55
C TYR A 285 -8.04 -4.92 -2.19
N TRP A 286 -7.04 -4.03 -2.18
CA TRP A 286 -6.57 -3.35 -0.97
C TRP A 286 -7.69 -2.64 -0.21
N GLN A 287 -8.56 -1.91 -0.90
CA GLN A 287 -9.65 -1.18 -0.27
C GLN A 287 -10.61 -2.13 0.46
N VAL A 288 -10.94 -3.26 -0.16
CA VAL A 288 -11.76 -4.31 0.46
C VAL A 288 -11.07 -4.91 1.69
N LEU A 289 -9.76 -5.17 1.61
CA LEU A 289 -8.97 -5.65 2.75
C LEU A 289 -9.00 -4.66 3.93
N VAL A 290 -8.83 -3.36 3.66
CA VAL A 290 -8.87 -2.32 4.70
C VAL A 290 -10.23 -2.28 5.40
N GLU A 291 -11.32 -2.45 4.65
CA GLU A 291 -12.66 -2.51 5.23
C GLU A 291 -12.86 -3.77 6.07
N TRP A 292 -12.46 -4.92 5.55
CA TRP A 292 -12.62 -6.20 6.24
C TRP A 292 -11.82 -6.28 7.55
N THR A 293 -10.60 -5.74 7.57
CA THR A 293 -9.73 -5.73 8.76
C THR A 293 -10.24 -4.85 9.90
N LYS A 294 -11.29 -4.03 9.70
CA LYS A 294 -11.93 -3.28 10.80
C LYS A 294 -12.48 -4.22 11.88
N GLU A 295 -13.09 -5.32 11.47
CA GLU A 295 -13.77 -6.29 12.34
C GLU A 295 -12.83 -7.36 12.91
N ILE A 296 -11.54 -7.32 12.58
CA ILE A 296 -10.54 -8.33 12.97
C ILE A 296 -9.37 -7.69 13.69
N ASP A 297 -8.97 -8.28 14.81
CA ASP A 297 -7.92 -7.70 15.67
C ASP A 297 -6.54 -8.32 15.45
N CYS A 298 -6.46 -9.53 14.90
CA CYS A 298 -5.20 -10.22 14.62
C CYS A 298 -5.22 -10.91 13.26
N PRO A 299 -4.21 -10.70 12.40
CA PRO A 299 -4.03 -11.52 11.20
C PRO A 299 -3.60 -12.95 11.58
N GLY A 300 -3.88 -13.92 10.71
CA GLY A 300 -3.28 -15.25 10.81
C GLY A 300 -1.77 -15.21 10.57
N GLU A 301 -1.02 -16.11 11.23
CA GLU A 301 0.45 -16.12 11.16
C GLU A 301 0.98 -16.33 9.72
N SER A 302 0.28 -17.13 8.93
CA SER A 302 0.58 -17.50 7.55
C SER A 302 0.18 -16.43 6.52
N TRP A 303 -0.46 -15.33 6.94
CA TRP A 303 -1.06 -14.41 5.97
C TRP A 303 -0.01 -13.66 5.13
N PRO A 304 -0.23 -13.52 3.80
CA PRO A 304 0.65 -12.77 2.91
C PRO A 304 0.82 -11.31 3.31
N ALA A 305 1.91 -10.69 2.84
CA ALA A 305 2.26 -9.30 3.12
C ALA A 305 1.09 -8.32 2.85
N MET A 306 0.41 -8.44 1.70
CA MET A 306 -0.70 -7.56 1.33
C MET A 306 -1.87 -7.61 2.33
N MET A 307 -2.10 -8.75 2.99
CA MET A 307 -3.14 -8.90 3.99
C MET A 307 -2.72 -8.41 5.38
N VAL A 308 -1.42 -8.31 5.63
CA VAL A 308 -0.86 -7.82 6.91
C VAL A 308 -0.78 -6.29 6.93
N ALA A 309 -0.53 -5.66 5.78
CA ALA A 309 -0.42 -4.21 5.67
C ALA A 309 -1.65 -3.41 6.19
N PRO A 310 -2.92 -3.82 6.01
CA PRO A 310 -4.07 -3.11 6.55
C PRO A 310 -4.12 -3.12 8.09
N PHE A 311 -3.58 -4.17 8.75
CA PHE A 311 -3.48 -4.21 10.21
C PHE A 311 -2.49 -3.17 10.73
N LEU A 312 -1.40 -2.92 10.01
CA LEU A 312 -0.53 -1.78 10.33
C LEU A 312 -1.25 -0.46 10.15
N VAL A 313 -2.11 -0.30 9.13
CA VAL A 313 -2.93 0.91 8.98
C VAL A 313 -3.92 1.06 10.14
N LYS A 314 -4.56 -0.02 10.61
CA LYS A 314 -5.42 -0.02 11.81
C LYS A 314 -4.61 0.35 13.05
N ALA A 315 -3.38 -0.15 13.18
CA ALA A 315 -2.48 0.18 14.28
C ALA A 315 -2.00 1.64 14.26
N MET A 316 -1.69 2.19 13.08
CA MET A 316 -1.35 3.61 12.90
C MET A 316 -2.50 4.51 13.37
N LYS A 317 -3.75 4.10 13.16
CA LYS A 317 -4.94 4.80 13.68
C LYS A 317 -5.17 4.62 15.18
N GLY A 318 -4.35 3.83 15.88
CA GLY A 318 -4.50 3.51 17.29
C GLY A 318 -5.58 2.47 17.59
N GLY A 319 -6.11 1.79 16.57
CA GLY A 319 -7.18 0.80 16.74
C GLY A 319 -6.71 -0.53 17.35
N LEU A 320 -5.42 -0.84 17.27
CA LEU A 320 -4.80 -2.03 17.85
C LEU A 320 -3.27 -1.84 18.00
N PRO A 321 -2.58 -2.61 18.86
CA PRO A 321 -1.13 -2.56 18.95
C PRO A 321 -0.45 -3.22 17.74
N ALA A 322 0.52 -2.53 17.13
CA ALA A 322 1.30 -3.08 16.02
C ALA A 322 2.28 -4.18 16.50
N GLN A 323 2.50 -5.20 15.67
CA GLN A 323 3.42 -6.31 15.95
C GLN A 323 4.71 -6.23 15.12
N SER A 324 5.84 -6.66 15.69
CA SER A 324 7.15 -6.66 14.99
C SER A 324 7.18 -7.60 13.77
N THR A 325 6.45 -8.72 13.84
CA THR A 325 6.29 -9.70 12.74
C THR A 325 5.74 -9.06 11.47
N TRP A 326 4.86 -8.07 11.59
CA TRP A 326 4.22 -7.41 10.46
C TRP A 326 5.21 -6.57 9.66
N TRP A 327 6.05 -5.80 10.35
CA TRP A 327 7.11 -5.02 9.73
C TRP A 327 8.08 -5.89 8.94
N ARG A 328 8.46 -7.05 9.49
CA ARG A 328 9.37 -7.98 8.80
C ARG A 328 8.81 -8.56 7.50
N LYS A 329 7.49 -8.63 7.36
CA LYS A 329 6.86 -9.03 6.10
C LYS A 329 6.84 -7.90 5.07
N LEU A 330 6.88 -6.63 5.49
CA LEU A 330 6.57 -5.48 4.64
C LEU A 330 7.78 -4.62 4.27
N ILE A 331 8.73 -4.46 5.19
CA ILE A 331 9.94 -3.67 4.95
C ILE A 331 10.83 -4.35 3.91
N GLY A 332 11.32 -3.55 2.96
CA GLY A 332 12.03 -4.03 1.77
C GLY A 332 11.12 -4.37 0.59
N GLN A 333 9.81 -4.13 0.70
CA GLN A 333 8.88 -4.15 -0.44
C GLN A 333 8.51 -2.71 -0.83
N ASN A 334 8.94 -2.28 -2.02
CA ASN A 334 8.79 -0.89 -2.46
C ASN A 334 7.32 -0.43 -2.47
N TRP A 335 6.43 -1.29 -2.99
CA TRP A 335 5.01 -1.02 -3.05
C TRP A 335 4.39 -0.88 -1.65
N ALA A 336 4.78 -1.74 -0.71
CA ALA A 336 4.21 -1.76 0.64
C ALA A 336 4.65 -0.54 1.43
N GLU A 337 5.94 -0.19 1.37
CA GLU A 337 6.46 1.03 2.02
C GLU A 337 5.80 2.29 1.43
N LYS A 338 5.61 2.36 0.11
CA LYS A 338 4.91 3.49 -0.52
C LYS A 338 3.46 3.60 -0.04
N LEU A 339 2.72 2.49 -0.07
CA LEU A 339 1.32 2.42 0.37
C LEU A 339 1.15 2.81 1.84
N LEU A 340 2.00 2.26 2.72
CA LEU A 340 1.99 2.58 4.15
C LEU A 340 2.38 4.03 4.40
N LEU A 341 3.34 4.61 3.65
CA LEU A 341 3.70 6.01 3.78
C LEU A 341 2.56 6.95 3.38
N GLU A 342 1.81 6.61 2.33
CA GLU A 342 0.61 7.37 1.94
C GLU A 342 -0.43 7.34 3.07
N CYS A 343 -0.65 6.16 3.68
CA CYS A 343 -1.54 6.02 4.84
C CYS A 343 -1.04 6.84 6.04
N CYS A 344 0.25 6.75 6.39
CA CYS A 344 0.89 7.54 7.44
C CYS A 344 0.66 9.05 7.23
N LYS A 345 0.86 9.54 6.01
CA LYS A 345 0.65 10.95 5.66
C LYS A 345 -0.81 11.39 5.79
N GLN A 346 -1.75 10.50 5.47
CA GLN A 346 -3.19 10.78 5.62
C GLN A 346 -3.63 10.79 7.10
N ILE A 347 -3.11 9.88 7.92
CA ILE A 347 -3.44 9.80 9.36
C ILE A 347 -2.77 10.93 10.14
N GLY A 348 -1.53 11.29 9.79
CA GLY A 348 -0.78 12.36 10.43
C GLY A 348 0.15 11.87 11.55
N LYS A 349 0.61 12.81 12.39
CA LYS A 349 1.73 12.60 13.32
C LYS A 349 1.47 11.51 14.37
N ASP A 350 0.23 11.32 14.77
CA ASP A 350 -0.13 10.33 15.79
C ASP A 350 0.21 8.89 15.35
N ALA A 351 0.16 8.61 14.04
CA ALA A 351 0.56 7.33 13.47
C ALA A 351 1.97 6.92 13.87
N ALA A 352 2.92 7.88 13.90
CA ALA A 352 4.30 7.58 14.24
C ALA A 352 4.42 7.08 15.69
N SER A 353 3.73 7.74 16.63
CA SER A 353 3.78 7.39 18.05
C SER A 353 3.18 6.02 18.35
N HIS A 354 2.14 5.61 17.62
CA HIS A 354 1.47 4.32 17.83
C HIS A 354 2.30 3.12 17.36
N VAL A 355 3.13 3.30 16.34
CA VAL A 355 3.80 2.16 15.67
C VAL A 355 5.31 2.16 15.80
N TRP A 356 5.91 3.24 16.29
CA TRP A 356 7.35 3.33 16.51
C TRP A 356 7.91 2.21 17.39
N PRO A 357 7.32 1.87 18.56
CA PRO A 357 7.87 0.81 19.40
C PRO A 357 7.96 -0.55 18.71
N SER A 358 6.92 -0.93 17.97
CA SER A 358 6.91 -2.21 17.25
C SER A 358 7.85 -2.21 16.04
N PHE A 359 8.09 -1.04 15.42
CA PHE A 359 9.07 -0.87 14.36
C PHE A 359 10.49 -1.09 14.89
N VAL A 360 10.86 -0.44 16.00
CA VAL A 360 12.18 -0.60 16.62
C VAL A 360 12.41 -2.05 17.06
N MET A 361 11.39 -2.67 17.66
CA MET A 361 11.44 -4.08 18.04
C MET A 361 11.70 -4.99 16.83
N ALA A 362 11.04 -4.72 15.69
CA ALA A 362 11.30 -5.46 14.44
C ALA A 362 12.72 -5.25 13.91
N GLU A 363 13.22 -4.02 13.93
CA GLU A 363 14.58 -3.67 13.51
C GLU A 363 15.64 -4.39 14.38
N ARG A 364 15.44 -4.42 15.70
CA ARG A 364 16.29 -5.17 16.65
C ARG A 364 16.26 -6.67 16.40
N GLU A 365 15.07 -7.27 16.32
CA GLU A 365 14.92 -8.71 16.09
C GLU A 365 15.59 -9.17 14.78
N VAL A 366 15.67 -8.27 13.79
CA VAL A 366 16.38 -8.54 12.53
C VAL A 366 17.90 -8.39 12.69
N ALA A 367 18.36 -7.43 13.50
CA ALA A 367 19.78 -7.25 13.79
C ALA A 367 20.39 -8.43 14.56
N GLU A 368 19.61 -9.11 15.41
CA GLU A 368 20.04 -10.28 16.19
C GLU A 368 20.13 -11.57 15.37
N ARG A 369 19.54 -11.61 14.17
CA ARG A 369 19.54 -12.80 13.32
C ARG A 369 20.88 -12.92 12.58
N PRO A 370 21.50 -14.12 12.55
CA PRO A 370 22.69 -14.34 11.74
C PRO A 370 22.36 -14.12 10.25
N ASN A 371 23.20 -13.34 9.56
CA ASN A 371 23.08 -13.18 8.12
C ASN A 371 23.13 -14.55 7.45
N LYS A 372 22.08 -14.92 6.71
CA LYS A 372 22.15 -16.05 5.79
C LYS A 372 22.99 -15.61 4.59
N GLU A 373 24.00 -16.38 4.22
CA GLU A 373 24.96 -16.05 3.15
C GLU A 373 24.32 -15.83 1.77
N GLU A 374 23.06 -16.20 1.58
CA GLU A 374 22.34 -16.17 0.30
C GLU A 374 21.60 -14.85 -0.01
N ASP A 375 21.45 -13.93 0.96
CA ASP A 375 20.79 -12.64 0.73
C ASP A 375 21.81 -11.57 0.28
N ASN A 376 21.69 -11.08 -0.96
CA ASN A 376 22.54 -10.01 -1.52
C ASN A 376 22.50 -8.69 -0.71
N GLU A 377 21.46 -8.47 0.10
CA GLU A 377 21.32 -7.34 1.01
C GLU A 377 20.95 -7.83 2.42
N PRO A 378 21.76 -7.52 3.46
CA PRO A 378 21.44 -7.91 4.82
C PRO A 378 20.03 -7.42 5.20
N PRO A 379 19.15 -8.25 5.79
CA PRO A 379 17.79 -7.85 6.13
C PRO A 379 17.69 -6.54 6.94
N LEU A 380 18.67 -6.28 7.80
CA LEU A 380 18.77 -5.05 8.59
C LEU A 380 18.97 -3.80 7.71
N TYR A 381 19.72 -3.91 6.61
CA TYR A 381 19.97 -2.79 5.70
C TYR A 381 18.65 -2.19 5.17
N LYS A 382 17.66 -3.05 4.92
CA LYS A 382 16.33 -2.66 4.45
C LYS A 382 15.56 -1.83 5.48
N PHE A 383 15.71 -2.14 6.77
CA PHE A 383 15.11 -1.35 7.84
C PHE A 383 15.80 0.00 8.00
N GLU A 384 17.13 0.02 8.05
CA GLU A 384 17.91 1.25 8.25
C GLU A 384 17.68 2.28 7.15
N HIS A 385 17.45 1.81 5.91
CA HIS A 385 17.21 2.65 4.73
C HIS A 385 15.73 2.75 4.37
N SER A 386 14.83 2.21 5.19
CA SER A 386 13.40 2.26 4.92
C SER A 386 12.87 3.69 4.94
N ARG A 387 12.06 4.03 3.93
CA ARG A 387 11.41 5.34 3.85
C ARG A 387 10.42 5.53 5.01
N ILE A 388 9.83 4.44 5.51
CA ILE A 388 8.97 4.44 6.70
C ILE A 388 9.78 4.85 7.93
N ARG A 389 10.96 4.27 8.16
CA ARG A 389 11.83 4.60 9.31
C ARG A 389 12.12 6.09 9.38
N PHE A 390 12.57 6.68 8.26
CA PHE A 390 12.86 8.11 8.19
C PHE A 390 11.62 8.96 8.46
N TRP A 391 10.46 8.55 7.93
CA TRP A 391 9.21 9.26 8.18
C TRP A 391 8.80 9.20 9.65
N LEU A 392 8.85 8.02 10.30
CA LEU A 392 8.51 7.84 11.71
C LEU A 392 9.38 8.75 12.60
N VAL A 393 10.71 8.64 12.47
CA VAL A 393 11.66 9.41 13.26
C VAL A 393 11.49 10.92 13.04
N GLY A 394 11.22 11.34 11.81
CA GLY A 394 11.03 12.76 11.47
C GLY A 394 9.72 13.39 12.00
N HIS A 395 8.75 12.57 12.44
CA HIS A 395 7.43 13.05 12.90
C HIS A 395 7.19 12.86 14.40
N LEU A 396 8.04 12.10 15.09
CA LEU A 396 8.02 11.95 16.55
C LEU A 396 8.58 13.19 17.25
N LYS A 397 8.00 13.55 18.40
CA LYS A 397 8.65 14.50 19.31
C LYS A 397 9.80 13.80 20.05
N PRO A 398 10.83 14.51 20.51
CA PRO A 398 11.95 13.89 21.23
C PRO A 398 11.51 13.00 22.41
N ALA A 399 10.52 13.45 23.19
CA ALA A 399 9.97 12.71 24.34
C ALA A 399 9.11 11.48 23.96
N GLU A 400 8.78 11.31 22.68
CA GLU A 400 8.01 10.17 22.17
C GLU A 400 8.94 9.08 21.62
N VAL A 401 10.16 9.41 21.18
CA VAL A 401 11.10 8.46 20.58
C VAL A 401 11.50 7.34 21.53
N LEU A 402 11.63 7.62 22.84
CA LEU A 402 12.00 6.60 23.84
C LEU A 402 10.79 5.99 24.54
N ARG A 403 9.58 6.51 24.28
CA ARG A 403 8.38 6.11 25.00
C ARG A 403 7.90 4.74 24.53
N GLY A 404 7.62 3.85 25.48
CA GLY A 404 7.06 2.53 25.20
C GLY A 404 8.07 1.52 24.61
N LEU A 405 9.36 1.88 24.57
CA LEU A 405 10.43 0.97 24.20
C LEU A 405 10.82 0.07 25.39
N SER A 406 11.15 -1.20 25.09
CA SER A 406 11.72 -2.09 26.10
C SER A 406 13.19 -1.74 26.39
N GLN A 407 13.75 -2.30 27.46
CA GLN A 407 15.17 -2.08 27.79
C GLN A 407 16.10 -2.54 26.66
N ASP A 408 15.79 -3.68 26.03
CA ASP A 408 16.58 -4.20 24.92
C ASP A 408 16.49 -3.30 23.69
N ASP A 409 15.33 -2.71 23.43
CA ASP A 409 15.15 -1.76 22.32
C ASP A 409 15.97 -0.49 22.55
N LEU A 410 16.00 0.02 23.79
CA LEU A 410 16.83 1.15 24.18
C LEU A 410 18.32 0.82 24.03
N VAL A 411 18.76 -0.35 24.49
CA VAL A 411 20.15 -0.81 24.33
C VAL A 411 20.49 -0.95 22.85
N TYR A 412 19.61 -1.52 22.04
CA TYR A 412 19.77 -1.62 20.59
C TYR A 412 19.98 -0.24 19.94
N LEU A 413 19.11 0.74 20.24
CA LEU A 413 19.24 2.10 19.75
C LEU A 413 20.53 2.79 20.25
N ALA A 414 20.97 2.51 21.48
CA ALA A 414 22.21 3.07 22.04
C ALA A 414 23.49 2.57 21.34
N HIS A 415 23.41 1.47 20.59
CA HIS A 415 24.52 1.04 19.73
C HIS A 415 24.54 1.81 18.39
N ARG A 416 23.46 2.53 18.04
CA ARG A 416 23.32 3.29 16.79
C ARG A 416 22.65 4.66 17.00
N PRO A 417 23.08 5.47 17.99
CA PRO A 417 22.43 6.73 18.32
C PRO A 417 22.52 7.76 17.19
N GLU A 418 23.46 7.61 16.25
CA GLU A 418 23.58 8.41 15.04
C GLU A 418 22.36 8.32 14.13
N SER A 419 21.58 7.23 14.24
CA SER A 419 20.36 7.00 13.48
C SER A 419 19.13 7.74 14.04
N LEU A 420 19.30 8.48 15.15
CA LEU A 420 18.27 9.22 15.86
C LEU A 420 18.55 10.74 15.86
N PRO A 421 17.51 11.58 16.07
CA PRO A 421 17.66 13.02 16.19
C PRO A 421 18.60 13.39 17.35
N PRO A 422 19.48 14.41 17.19
CA PRO A 422 20.43 14.82 18.23
C PRO A 422 19.81 15.10 19.60
N GLU A 423 18.58 15.63 19.62
CA GLU A 423 17.85 16.04 20.83
C GLU A 423 17.49 14.86 21.73
N VAL A 424 17.42 13.63 21.19
CA VAL A 424 17.04 12.42 21.92
C VAL A 424 18.25 11.70 22.53
N ARG A 425 19.45 11.96 21.98
CA ARG A 425 20.65 11.16 22.26
C ARG A 425 21.08 11.23 23.72
N ALA A 426 20.93 12.39 24.36
CA ALA A 426 21.22 12.55 25.78
C ALA A 426 20.30 11.66 26.64
N ASP A 427 18.99 11.76 26.41
CA ASP A 427 17.98 10.99 27.16
C ASP A 427 18.13 9.49 26.92
N LEU A 428 18.47 9.07 25.69
CA LEU A 428 18.76 7.69 25.37
C LEU A 428 19.97 7.18 26.16
N LEU A 429 21.06 7.96 26.19
CA LEU A 429 22.28 7.60 26.92
C LEU A 429 22.01 7.43 28.42
N LEU A 430 21.19 8.32 29.01
CA LEU A 430 20.75 8.20 30.40
C LEU A 430 19.89 6.94 30.64
N SER A 431 19.00 6.61 29.70
CA SER A 431 18.06 5.50 29.83
C SER A 431 18.72 4.12 29.78
N VAL A 432 19.93 4.01 29.22
CA VAL A 432 20.66 2.74 29.12
C VAL A 432 21.78 2.58 30.14
N LYS A 433 22.02 3.59 30.98
CA LYS A 433 23.17 3.67 31.89
C LYS A 433 23.43 2.37 32.66
N ASP A 434 22.39 1.76 33.22
CA ASP A 434 22.50 0.60 34.11
C ASP A 434 22.33 -0.74 33.39
N CYS A 435 22.19 -0.74 32.06
CA CYS A 435 21.83 -1.92 31.27
C CYS A 435 22.73 -2.15 30.05
N LEU A 436 23.82 -1.40 29.92
CA LEU A 436 24.78 -1.63 28.83
C LEU A 436 25.49 -2.98 29.02
N PRO A 437 25.52 -3.85 28.00
CA PRO A 437 26.27 -5.09 28.07
C PRO A 437 27.77 -4.81 28.13
N PHE A 438 28.55 -5.82 28.55
CA PHE A 438 30.00 -5.74 28.48
C PHE A 438 30.44 -5.58 27.02
N MET A 439 30.94 -4.39 26.68
CA MET A 439 31.43 -4.08 25.34
C MET A 439 32.92 -4.41 25.21
N GLY A 440 33.32 -4.92 24.05
CA GLY A 440 34.74 -5.09 23.74
C GLY A 440 35.49 -3.74 23.75
N GLY A 441 36.81 -3.79 23.90
CA GLY A 441 37.63 -2.57 24.02
C GLY A 441 37.56 -1.64 22.79
N ARG A 442 37.32 -2.18 21.59
CA ARG A 442 37.14 -1.37 20.36
C ARG A 442 35.77 -0.70 20.33
N GLU A 443 34.71 -1.43 20.69
CA GLU A 443 33.33 -0.93 20.68
C GLU A 443 33.11 0.14 21.75
N SER A 444 33.75 -0.03 22.92
CA SER A 444 33.70 0.93 24.01
C SER A 444 34.27 2.30 23.59
N ARG A 445 35.37 2.32 22.83
CA ARG A 445 36.05 3.57 22.43
C ARG A 445 35.22 4.46 21.50
N SER A 446 34.43 3.85 20.62
CA SER A 446 33.54 4.57 19.70
C SER A 446 32.12 4.74 20.24
N PHE A 447 31.82 4.23 21.45
CA PHE A 447 30.47 4.28 22.02
C PHE A 447 29.99 5.72 22.18
N PHE A 448 30.67 6.53 23.00
CA PHE A 448 30.29 7.94 23.16
C PHE A 448 30.42 8.72 21.85
N GLU A 449 31.45 8.46 21.03
CA GLU A 449 31.63 9.18 19.76
C GLU A 449 30.37 9.20 18.88
N ARG A 450 29.65 8.08 18.81
CA ARG A 450 28.40 7.92 18.05
C ARG A 450 27.27 8.83 18.55
N PHE A 451 27.18 9.08 19.86
CA PHE A 451 26.19 10.01 20.42
C PHE A 451 26.49 11.46 20.02
N GLY A 452 27.78 11.83 19.98
CA GLY A 452 28.24 13.17 19.64
C GLY A 452 28.01 14.21 20.75
N PHE A 453 28.46 15.45 20.50
CA PHE A 453 28.53 16.50 21.53
C PHE A 453 27.16 16.90 22.13
N HIS A 454 26.06 16.62 21.44
CA HIS A 454 24.70 16.89 21.93
C HIS A 454 24.35 16.08 23.19
N ALA A 455 25.00 14.93 23.41
CA ALA A 455 24.81 14.09 24.59
C ALA A 455 25.76 14.45 25.76
N ALA A 456 26.53 15.53 25.66
CA ALA A 456 27.56 15.86 26.65
C ALA A 456 27.01 16.01 28.08
N SER A 457 25.77 16.49 28.25
CA SER A 457 25.09 16.59 29.55
C SER A 457 24.84 15.22 30.20
N ALA A 458 24.68 14.16 29.41
CA ALA A 458 24.41 12.81 29.90
C ALA A 458 25.68 12.02 30.24
N VAL A 459 26.84 12.40 29.68
CA VAL A 459 28.12 11.70 29.89
C VAL A 459 28.57 11.75 31.36
N GLU A 460 28.23 12.84 32.07
CA GLU A 460 28.59 13.04 33.48
C GLU A 460 28.18 11.86 34.37
N VAL A 461 27.04 11.24 34.06
CA VAL A 461 26.45 10.15 34.85
C VAL A 461 27.27 8.84 34.79
N PHE A 462 28.18 8.72 33.82
CA PHE A 462 29.10 7.58 33.67
C PHE A 462 30.45 7.80 34.37
N LEU A 463 30.73 9.02 34.83
CA LEU A 463 31.98 9.30 35.53
C LEU A 463 32.08 8.51 36.83
N GLY A 464 33.29 8.07 37.17
CA GLY A 464 33.55 7.34 38.41
C GLY A 464 33.08 5.88 38.41
N GLN A 465 32.50 5.37 37.32
CA GLN A 465 32.29 3.93 37.14
C GLN A 465 33.64 3.22 36.93
N GLU A 466 33.84 2.09 37.62
CA GLU A 466 35.03 1.23 37.47
C GLU A 466 34.97 0.39 36.17
N THR A 467 34.65 1.05 35.05
CA THR A 467 34.54 0.44 33.73
C THR A 467 35.35 1.26 32.72
N LEU A 468 35.66 0.66 31.57
CA LEU A 468 36.30 1.39 30.47
C LEU A 468 35.46 2.60 30.03
N LEU A 469 34.12 2.50 30.09
CA LEU A 469 33.22 3.62 29.81
C LEU A 469 33.38 4.77 30.80
N GLY A 470 33.64 4.50 32.09
CA GLY A 470 33.89 5.56 33.07
C GLY A 470 35.13 6.40 32.74
N SER A 471 36.21 5.75 32.29
CA SER A 471 37.42 6.46 31.83
C SER A 471 37.17 7.27 30.55
N LEU A 472 36.45 6.69 29.58
CA LEU A 472 36.12 7.36 28.32
C LEU A 472 35.16 8.52 28.53
N ALA A 473 34.23 8.42 29.49
CA ALA A 473 33.33 9.52 29.84
C ALA A 473 34.09 10.78 30.24
N GLY A 474 35.19 10.63 30.99
CA GLY A 474 36.10 11.73 31.32
C GLY A 474 36.70 12.39 30.07
N GLU A 475 37.26 11.59 29.16
CA GLU A 475 37.84 12.09 27.90
C GLU A 475 36.82 12.83 27.04
N TYR A 476 35.62 12.27 26.86
CA TYR A 476 34.58 12.87 26.04
C TYR A 476 33.96 14.11 26.69
N LEU A 477 33.84 14.17 28.03
CA LEU A 477 33.36 15.39 28.69
C LEU A 477 34.33 16.56 28.49
N TRP A 478 35.65 16.31 28.54
CA TRP A 478 36.64 17.33 28.19
C TRP A 478 36.57 17.77 26.74
N ARG A 479 36.32 16.84 25.82
CA ARG A 479 36.21 17.12 24.38
C ARG A 479 34.95 17.93 24.05
N TRP A 480 33.82 17.64 24.69
CA TRP A 480 32.53 18.23 24.32
C TRP A 480 32.08 19.37 25.23
N ASN A 481 32.40 19.34 26.52
CA ASN A 481 32.03 20.38 27.48
C ASN A 481 33.14 20.63 28.54
N PRO A 482 34.27 21.21 28.13
CA PRO A 482 35.42 21.45 29.01
C PRO A 482 35.11 22.40 30.18
N LYS A 483 34.16 23.32 30.01
CA LYS A 483 33.71 24.21 31.10
C LYS A 483 33.05 23.41 32.22
N ARG A 484 32.20 22.44 31.89
CA ARG A 484 31.58 21.57 32.90
C ARG A 484 32.61 20.67 33.56
N ALA A 485 33.55 20.11 32.80
CA ALA A 485 34.65 19.31 33.36
C ALA A 485 35.48 20.10 34.40
N LEU A 486 35.82 21.36 34.10
CA LEU A 486 36.54 22.25 35.03
C LEU A 486 35.72 22.55 36.29
N ASN A 487 34.42 22.82 36.14
CA ASN A 487 33.55 23.08 37.29
C ASN A 487 33.45 21.86 38.21
N LEU A 488 33.30 20.65 37.66
CA LEU A 488 33.24 19.40 38.43
C LEU A 488 34.58 19.08 39.12
N LEU A 489 35.71 19.41 38.48
CA LEU A 489 37.02 19.25 39.09
C LEU A 489 37.26 20.21 40.26
N GLY A 490 36.74 21.44 40.17
CA GLY A 490 36.90 22.46 41.21
C GLY A 490 35.97 22.30 42.42
N ASP A 491 34.89 21.52 42.29
CA ASP A 491 33.86 21.35 43.32
C ASP A 491 34.17 20.14 44.23
N LYS A 492 35.08 20.36 45.19
CA LYS A 492 35.60 19.30 46.08
C LYS A 492 34.56 18.72 47.03
N ASP A 493 33.60 19.54 47.45
CA ASP A 493 32.63 19.18 48.48
C ASP A 493 31.43 18.42 47.89
N ALA A 494 31.09 18.68 46.62
CA ALA A 494 29.95 18.04 45.97
C ALA A 494 30.33 16.82 45.08
N VAL A 495 31.59 16.67 44.67
CA VAL A 495 32.00 15.64 43.70
C VAL A 495 32.95 14.60 44.29
N ALA A 496 32.54 13.33 44.21
CA ALA A 496 33.32 12.20 44.73
C ALA A 496 34.72 12.09 44.09
N THR A 497 35.69 11.60 44.86
CA THR A 497 37.11 11.51 44.45
C THR A 497 37.31 10.64 43.21
N ASN A 498 36.58 9.54 43.05
CA ASN A 498 36.63 8.68 41.86
C ASN A 498 36.20 9.41 40.57
N VAL A 499 35.20 10.28 40.64
CA VAL A 499 34.74 11.12 39.53
C VAL A 499 35.83 12.13 39.15
N ARG A 500 36.43 12.81 40.14
CA ARG A 500 37.52 13.76 39.93
C ARG A 500 38.77 13.08 39.36
N ASN A 501 39.11 11.89 39.85
CA ASN A 501 40.20 11.05 39.33
C ASN A 501 39.97 10.70 37.83
N ALA A 502 38.76 10.28 37.45
CA ALA A 502 38.40 10.02 36.05
C ALA A 502 38.54 11.27 35.16
N LEU A 503 38.15 12.45 35.66
CA LEU A 503 38.31 13.71 34.94
C LEU A 503 39.78 14.12 34.77
N TYR A 504 40.63 13.92 35.77
CA TYR A 504 42.06 14.17 35.63
C TYR A 504 42.67 13.27 34.56
N TRP A 505 42.39 11.96 34.57
CA TRP A 505 42.91 11.05 33.55
C TRP A 505 42.38 11.34 32.15
N GLY A 506 41.12 11.79 32.05
CA GLY A 506 40.51 12.18 30.78
C GLY A 506 40.93 13.55 30.24
N CYS A 507 41.72 14.34 30.98
CA CYS A 507 42.09 15.71 30.60
C CYS A 507 42.78 15.77 29.23
N THR A 508 42.32 16.65 28.34
CA THR A 508 43.02 16.88 27.08
C THR A 508 44.22 17.82 27.29
N PRO A 509 45.29 17.75 26.47
CA PRO A 509 46.48 18.59 26.66
C PRO A 509 46.21 20.10 26.69
N GLN A 510 45.17 20.55 26.01
CA GLN A 510 44.77 21.96 25.97
C GLN A 510 44.35 22.50 27.35
N TYR A 511 43.74 21.67 28.19
CA TYR A 511 43.23 22.06 29.51
C TYR A 511 44.12 21.60 30.68
N PHE A 512 45.27 21.02 30.36
CA PHE A 512 46.28 20.62 31.35
C PHE A 512 46.66 21.76 32.31
N PRO A 513 46.90 23.02 31.87
CA PRO A 513 47.28 24.09 32.80
C PRO A 513 46.23 24.36 33.89
N GLN A 514 44.95 24.35 33.53
CA GLN A 514 43.85 24.61 34.44
C GLN A 514 43.63 23.43 35.39
N ALA A 515 43.67 22.19 34.87
CA ALA A 515 43.58 20.99 35.69
C ALA A 515 44.76 20.92 36.69
N LEU A 516 45.96 21.27 36.25
CA LEU A 516 47.16 21.33 37.08
C LEU A 516 47.03 22.33 38.23
N ALA A 517 46.49 23.52 37.97
CA ALA A 517 46.26 24.53 39.00
C ALA A 517 45.24 24.05 40.04
N ILE A 518 44.19 23.34 39.63
CA ILE A 518 43.20 22.76 40.55
C ILE A 518 43.86 21.64 41.39
N LEU A 519 44.62 20.73 40.77
CA LEU A 519 45.30 19.63 41.47
C LEU A 519 46.37 20.12 42.46
N ALA A 520 47.06 21.22 42.15
CA ALA A 520 48.02 21.85 43.07
C ALA A 520 47.37 22.36 44.36
N ASN A 521 46.10 22.75 44.29
CA ASN A 521 45.31 23.14 45.46
C ASN A 521 44.60 21.95 46.11
N ASP A 522 44.68 20.74 45.52
CA ASP A 522 44.01 19.53 46.00
C ASP A 522 44.80 18.24 45.73
N PRO A 523 46.00 18.10 46.30
CA PRO A 523 46.91 17.00 45.96
C PRO A 523 46.38 15.61 46.40
N GLU A 524 45.42 15.57 47.32
CA GLU A 524 44.87 14.35 47.93
C GLU A 524 43.98 13.51 46.99
N VAL A 525 43.60 14.04 45.82
CA VAL A 525 42.80 13.28 44.83
C VAL A 525 43.58 12.12 44.21
N PHE A 526 44.91 12.24 44.15
CA PHE A 526 45.81 11.19 43.68
C PHE A 526 46.75 10.76 44.79
N ASP A 527 46.99 9.44 44.87
CA ASP A 527 48.15 8.96 45.59
C ASP A 527 49.46 9.41 44.91
N ARG A 528 50.59 9.22 45.60
CA ARG A 528 51.90 9.66 45.09
C ARG A 528 52.25 9.01 43.75
N GLU A 529 51.85 7.76 43.53
CA GLU A 529 52.18 7.01 42.32
C GLU A 529 51.31 7.45 41.14
N GLU A 530 50.01 7.62 41.35
CA GLU A 530 49.06 8.15 40.38
C GLU A 530 49.44 9.55 39.95
N ARG A 531 49.85 10.41 40.89
CA ARG A 531 50.34 11.76 40.61
C ARG A 531 51.58 11.73 39.73
N GLN A 532 52.53 10.85 40.01
CA GLN A 532 53.71 10.64 39.15
C GLN A 532 53.33 10.19 37.74
N ARG A 533 52.42 9.21 37.61
CA ARG A 533 51.96 8.71 36.32
C ARG A 533 51.21 9.79 35.52
N TRP A 534 50.35 10.57 36.18
CA TRP A 534 49.61 11.67 35.55
C TRP A 534 50.53 12.79 35.08
N VAL A 535 51.46 13.25 35.93
CA VAL A 535 52.45 14.28 35.52
C VAL A 535 53.29 13.79 34.35
N ARG A 536 53.78 12.54 34.37
CA ARG A 536 54.55 11.94 33.27
C ARG A 536 53.77 11.92 31.94
N LYS A 537 52.45 11.74 31.98
CA LYS A 537 51.58 11.76 30.78
C LYS A 537 51.62 13.10 30.05
N TYR A 538 51.60 14.23 30.78
CA TYR A 538 51.51 15.57 30.19
C TYR A 538 52.85 16.32 30.13
N LEU A 539 53.85 15.93 30.92
CA LEU A 539 55.16 16.60 31.02
C LEU A 539 55.86 16.82 29.65
N PRO A 540 55.86 15.86 28.70
CA PRO A 540 56.53 16.06 27.41
C PRO A 540 56.04 17.28 26.62
N ASN A 541 54.79 17.70 26.85
CA ASN A 541 54.16 18.83 26.16
C ASN A 541 53.78 19.98 27.12
N ALA A 542 54.29 19.99 28.35
CA ALA A 542 53.84 20.92 29.40
C ALA A 542 54.32 22.37 29.22
N GLY A 543 55.38 22.61 28.43
CA GLY A 543 55.93 23.95 28.18
C GLY A 543 56.21 24.72 29.48
N LEU A 544 55.65 25.94 29.60
CA LEU A 544 55.78 26.80 30.78
C LEU A 544 55.19 26.20 32.07
N HIS A 545 54.37 25.16 31.98
CA HIS A 545 53.76 24.47 33.11
C HIS A 545 54.57 23.26 33.60
N ALA A 546 55.73 22.97 33.01
CA ALA A 546 56.58 21.86 33.42
C ALA A 546 57.10 22.01 34.86
N VAL A 547 57.49 23.22 35.27
CA VAL A 547 58.00 23.49 36.63
C VAL A 547 56.90 23.31 37.69
N PRO A 548 55.70 23.91 37.55
CA PRO A 548 54.57 23.61 38.45
C PRO A 548 54.19 22.11 38.48
N ALA A 549 54.25 21.42 37.34
CA ALA A 549 53.93 19.99 37.27
C ALA A 549 54.96 19.10 37.99
N LEU A 550 56.25 19.44 37.93
CA LEU A 550 57.28 18.77 38.73
C LEU A 550 57.16 19.10 40.21
N GLY A 551 56.72 20.32 40.55
CA GLY A 551 56.43 20.74 41.93
C GLY A 551 55.41 19.84 42.62
N LEU A 552 54.38 19.37 41.91
CA LEU A 552 53.40 18.41 42.42
C LEU A 552 54.01 17.08 42.90
N LEU A 553 55.13 16.66 42.33
CA LEU A 553 55.80 15.40 42.69
C LEU A 553 56.65 15.51 43.97
N MET A 554 56.92 16.74 44.40
CA MET A 554 57.70 17.07 45.59
C MET A 554 56.82 17.49 46.78
N ALA A 555 55.52 17.71 46.56
CA ALA A 555 54.55 17.95 47.62
C ALA A 555 54.23 16.64 48.36
N GLU A 556 54.56 16.58 49.66
CA GLU A 556 54.31 15.43 50.55
C GLU A 556 52.82 15.11 50.67
#